data_AF-L8WGA8-F1
#
_entry.id   AF-L8WGA8-F1
#
_cell.length_a   1.000
_cell.length_b   1.000
_cell.length_c   1.000
_cell.angle_alpha   90.00
_cell.angle_beta   90.00
_cell.angle_gamma   90.00
#
_symmetry.space_group_name_H-M   'P 1'
#
loop_
_entity.id
_entity.type
_entity.pdbx_description
1 polymer ?
#
loop_
_entity_poly.entity_id
_entity_poly.type
_entity_poly.pdbx_seq_one_letter_code
_entity_poly.pdbx_strand_id
1 'polypeptide(L)'
;MYAEILDAAFYHSALNQEEQDETLAILWTVVCTREPVDIDTLAALTGIKATKTNILLHPLYSVLHVSQTTKMIATLHASFPDFMFDKARSAKFYCDEAKHSQLLAKRCFELMQDQLARPRRSDSKVNLANAVIRSVPLGRPCIQERAM
;
A
#
# COMPACT_ATOMS: atom_id res chain seq x y z
N MET A 1 -1.19 -18.24 22.81
CA MET A 1 -1.22 -16.76 22.68
C MET A 1 -1.05 -16.27 21.24
N TYR A 2 0.15 -16.17 20.64
CA TYR A 2 0.26 -15.65 19.26
C TYR A 2 -0.40 -16.53 18.20
N ALA A 3 -0.25 -17.86 18.30
CA ALA A 3 -0.89 -18.79 17.38
C ALA A 3 -2.42 -18.67 17.38
N GLU A 4 -3.04 -18.53 18.55
CA GLU A 4 -4.50 -18.38 18.69
C GLU A 4 -5.00 -17.04 18.12
N ILE A 5 -4.22 -15.96 18.28
CA ILE A 5 -4.54 -14.66 17.70
C ILE A 5 -4.50 -14.72 16.18
N LEU A 6 -3.47 -15.36 15.61
CA LEU A 6 -3.38 -15.57 14.18
C LEU A 6 -4.48 -16.52 13.69
N ASP A 7 -4.81 -17.57 14.43
CA ASP A 7 -5.91 -18.45 14.06
C ASP A 7 -7.25 -17.69 13.97
N ALA A 8 -7.54 -16.84 14.95
CA ALA A 8 -8.72 -15.98 14.89
C ALA A 8 -8.65 -15.00 13.71
N ALA A 9 -7.49 -14.37 13.47
CA ALA A 9 -7.31 -13.40 12.40
C ALA A 9 -7.48 -14.02 11.00
N PHE A 10 -7.05 -15.27 10.78
CA PHE A 10 -7.07 -15.93 9.48
C PHE A 10 -8.33 -16.79 9.24
N TYR A 11 -8.85 -17.48 10.26
CA TYR A 11 -9.92 -18.47 10.10
C TYR A 11 -11.26 -18.04 10.70
N HIS A 12 -11.29 -17.12 11.66
CA HIS A 12 -12.56 -16.53 12.13
C HIS A 12 -12.97 -15.30 11.32
N SER A 13 -12.02 -14.72 10.57
CA SER A 13 -12.32 -13.76 9.53
C SER A 13 -12.92 -14.49 8.32
N ALA A 14 -13.88 -13.88 7.63
CA ALA A 14 -14.49 -14.42 6.42
C ALA A 14 -13.57 -14.35 5.19
N LEU A 15 -12.27 -14.65 5.37
CA LEU A 15 -11.27 -14.65 4.31
C LEU A 15 -11.32 -15.96 3.53
N ASN A 16 -11.35 -15.85 2.22
CA ASN A 16 -11.16 -17.01 1.34
C ASN A 16 -9.68 -17.45 1.32
N GLN A 17 -9.37 -18.58 0.68
CA GLN A 17 -8.00 -19.11 0.65
C GLN A 17 -6.98 -18.15 0.02
N GLU A 18 -7.35 -17.46 -1.05
CA GLU A 18 -6.49 -16.47 -1.71
C GLU A 18 -6.17 -15.30 -0.77
N GLU A 19 -7.18 -14.79 -0.08
CA GLU A 19 -7.02 -13.71 0.90
C GLU A 19 -6.21 -14.14 2.12
N GLN A 20 -6.30 -15.40 2.55
CA GLN A 20 -5.44 -15.95 3.60
C GLN A 20 -3.98 -15.97 3.15
N ASP A 21 -3.69 -16.45 1.94
CA ASP A 21 -2.33 -16.51 1.41
C ASP A 21 -1.74 -15.10 1.23
N GLU A 22 -2.55 -14.14 0.76
CA GLU A 22 -2.17 -12.74 0.67
C GLU A 22 -1.94 -12.09 2.04
N THR A 23 -2.81 -12.37 3.02
CA THR A 23 -2.65 -11.88 4.40
C THR A 23 -1.36 -12.43 5.01
N LEU A 24 -1.01 -13.69 4.71
CA LEU A 24 0.22 -14.32 5.17
C LEU A 24 1.45 -13.68 4.52
N ALA A 25 1.40 -13.39 3.21
CA ALA A 25 2.46 -12.69 2.51
C ALA A 25 2.68 -11.27 3.05
N ILE A 26 1.60 -10.55 3.38
CA ILE A 26 1.65 -9.25 4.06
C ILE A 26 2.33 -9.40 5.42
N LEU A 27 1.89 -10.36 6.24
CA LEU A 27 2.41 -10.58 7.57
C LEU A 27 3.92 -10.90 7.56
N TRP A 28 4.34 -11.83 6.69
CA TRP A 28 5.76 -12.16 6.50
C TRP A 28 6.58 -10.96 6.06
N THR A 29 6.03 -10.13 5.18
CA THR A 29 6.72 -8.91 4.72
C THR A 29 6.91 -7.92 5.85
N VAL A 30 5.88 -7.66 6.65
CA VAL A 30 5.96 -6.76 7.83
C VAL A 30 6.99 -7.28 8.84
N VAL A 31 7.06 -8.59 9.05
CA VAL A 31 7.99 -9.18 10.01
C VAL A 31 9.44 -9.18 9.50
N CYS A 32 9.65 -9.35 8.20
CA CYS A 32 10.98 -9.29 7.58
C CYS A 32 11.47 -7.85 7.38
N THR A 33 10.56 -6.89 7.27
CA THR A 33 10.89 -5.46 7.27
C THR A 33 11.12 -5.03 8.71
N ARG A 34 12.38 -5.08 9.14
CA ARG A 34 12.80 -4.74 10.52
C ARG A 34 12.57 -3.28 10.92
N GLU A 35 12.07 -2.46 9.99
CA GLU A 35 11.68 -1.07 10.21
C GLU A 35 10.21 -0.88 9.84
N PRO A 36 9.52 0.10 10.45
CA PRO A 36 8.15 0.42 10.07
C PRO A 36 8.05 0.72 8.58
N VAL A 37 7.00 0.22 7.92
CA VAL A 37 6.77 0.41 6.48
C VAL A 37 5.41 1.05 6.24
N ASP A 38 5.32 1.95 5.27
CA ASP A 38 4.02 2.48 4.84
C ASP A 38 3.25 1.45 4.01
N ILE A 39 1.94 1.68 3.88
CA ILE A 39 1.03 0.76 3.18
C ILE A 39 1.30 0.67 1.67
N ASP A 40 1.77 1.74 1.04
CA ASP A 40 2.04 1.77 -0.40
C ASP A 40 3.31 0.97 -0.71
N THR A 41 4.34 1.09 0.11
CA THR A 41 5.55 0.26 0.05
C THR A 41 5.21 -1.20 0.30
N LEU A 42 4.40 -1.51 1.32
CA LEU A 42 3.98 -2.88 1.60
C LEU A 42 3.18 -3.50 0.45
N ALA A 43 2.28 -2.71 -0.15
CA ALA A 43 1.54 -3.08 -1.35
C ALA A 43 2.47 -3.37 -2.54
N ALA A 44 3.46 -2.50 -2.77
CA ALA A 44 4.43 -2.66 -3.85
C ALA A 44 5.31 -3.92 -3.66
N LEU A 45 5.76 -4.20 -2.44
CA LEU A 45 6.60 -5.36 -2.13
C LEU A 45 5.85 -6.69 -2.24
N THR A 46 4.58 -6.70 -1.84
CA THR A 46 3.72 -7.90 -1.91
C THR A 46 3.09 -8.09 -3.29
N GLY A 47 2.99 -7.04 -4.11
CA GLY A 47 2.26 -7.03 -5.37
C GLY A 47 0.74 -6.96 -5.19
N ILE A 48 0.26 -6.69 -3.98
CA ILE A 48 -1.16 -6.56 -3.63
C ILE A 48 -1.57 -5.09 -3.73
N LYS A 49 -2.79 -4.81 -4.20
CA LYS A 49 -3.29 -3.43 -4.27
C LYS A 49 -3.39 -2.83 -2.87
N ALA A 50 -2.92 -1.58 -2.68
CA ALA A 50 -2.94 -0.89 -1.38
C ALA A 50 -4.32 -0.88 -0.69
N THR A 51 -5.42 -0.75 -1.46
CA THR A 51 -6.78 -0.84 -0.91
C THR A 51 -7.11 -2.23 -0.36
N LYS A 52 -6.68 -3.30 -1.05
CA LYS A 52 -6.83 -4.69 -0.59
C LYS A 52 -5.91 -4.95 0.60
N THR A 53 -4.66 -4.49 0.56
CA THR A 53 -3.71 -4.57 1.68
C THR A 53 -4.29 -3.96 2.96
N ASN A 54 -4.97 -2.82 2.87
CA ASN A 54 -5.60 -2.18 4.04
C ASN A 54 -6.68 -3.07 4.67
N ILE A 55 -7.52 -3.68 3.82
CA ILE A 55 -8.59 -4.59 4.27
C ILE A 55 -7.99 -5.83 4.93
N LEU A 56 -6.98 -6.45 4.30
CA LEU A 56 -6.33 -7.67 4.80
C LEU A 56 -5.48 -7.44 6.05
N LEU A 57 -5.05 -6.20 6.33
CA LEU A 57 -4.36 -5.85 7.56
C LEU A 57 -5.29 -5.75 8.76
N HIS A 58 -6.59 -5.51 8.55
CA HIS A 58 -7.53 -5.26 9.64
C HIS A 58 -7.57 -6.38 10.70
N PRO A 59 -7.60 -7.69 10.34
CA PRO A 59 -7.55 -8.77 11.32
C PRO A 59 -6.23 -8.85 12.11
N LEU A 60 -5.15 -8.25 11.58
CA LEU A 60 -3.81 -8.30 12.15
C LEU A 60 -3.49 -7.14 13.10
N TYR A 61 -4.39 -6.17 13.29
CA TYR A 61 -4.17 -5.02 14.19
C TYR A 61 -3.98 -5.38 15.67
N SER A 62 -4.26 -6.63 16.04
CA SER A 62 -3.96 -7.18 17.37
C SER A 62 -2.47 -7.49 17.58
N VAL A 63 -1.73 -7.74 16.50
CA VAL A 63 -0.28 -8.07 16.52
C VAL A 63 0.58 -7.06 15.78
N LEU A 64 -0.03 -6.23 14.93
CA LEU A 64 0.59 -5.15 14.20
C LEU A 64 0.11 -3.80 14.71
N HIS A 65 1.04 -2.88 14.91
CA HIS A 65 0.76 -1.48 15.16
C HIS A 65 0.69 -0.72 13.83
N VAL A 66 -0.42 -0.02 13.60
CA VAL A 66 -0.59 0.88 12.45
C VAL A 66 -0.80 2.30 12.95
N SER A 67 0.15 3.19 12.64
CA SER A 67 0.07 4.60 13.01
C SER A 67 -1.06 5.29 12.25
N GLN A 68 -1.98 5.94 12.96
CA GLN A 68 -3.07 6.68 12.33
C GLN A 68 -2.58 7.91 11.54
N THR A 69 -1.52 8.55 12.04
CA THR A 69 -0.94 9.79 11.51
C THR A 69 0.02 9.55 10.35
N THR A 70 0.93 8.58 10.50
CA THR A 70 1.98 8.33 9.51
C THR A 70 1.67 7.17 8.58
N LYS A 71 0.62 6.38 8.86
CA LYS A 71 0.26 5.15 8.14
C LYS A 71 1.38 4.09 8.10
N MET A 72 2.34 4.20 9.01
CA MET A 72 3.42 3.24 9.17
C MET A 72 2.92 2.01 9.93
N ILE A 73 3.33 0.84 9.46
CA ILE A 73 2.96 -0.48 9.96
C ILE A 73 4.22 -1.09 10.56
N ALA A 74 4.13 -1.57 11.80
CA ALA A 74 5.22 -2.24 12.49
C ALA A 74 4.67 -3.36 13.39
N THR A 75 5.52 -4.29 13.79
CA THR A 75 5.13 -5.30 14.79
C THR A 75 4.93 -4.66 16.16
N LEU A 76 3.87 -5.03 16.88
CA LEU A 76 3.54 -4.44 18.18
C LEU A 76 4.56 -4.81 19.27
N HIS A 77 5.15 -5.99 19.17
CA HIS A 77 6.07 -6.52 20.18
C HIS A 77 7.33 -7.10 19.53
N ALA A 78 8.50 -6.82 20.11
CA ALA A 78 9.79 -7.31 19.58
C ALA A 78 9.88 -8.85 19.56
N SER A 79 9.15 -9.54 20.44
CA SER A 79 9.07 -11.01 20.48
C SER A 79 8.19 -11.63 19.39
N PHE A 80 7.43 -10.82 18.66
CA PHE A 80 6.52 -11.33 17.64
C PHE A 80 7.27 -11.82 16.39
N PRO A 81 8.25 -11.08 15.84
CA PRO A 81 9.17 -11.63 14.84
C PRO A 81 9.84 -12.94 15.27
N ASP A 82 10.35 -13.02 16.50
CA ASP A 82 10.99 -14.23 17.03
C ASP A 82 10.04 -15.44 17.05
N PHE A 83 8.75 -15.21 17.31
CA PHE A 83 7.72 -16.25 17.21
C PHE A 83 7.50 -16.70 15.76
N MET A 84 7.44 -15.77 14.82
CA MET A 84 7.18 -16.04 13.40
C MET A 84 8.34 -16.77 12.71
N PHE A 85 9.57 -16.56 13.15
CA PHE A 85 10.77 -17.23 12.66
C PHE A 85 11.08 -18.56 13.34
N ASP A 86 10.28 -18.96 14.34
CA ASP A 86 10.40 -20.27 14.98
C ASP A 86 9.34 -21.22 14.43
N LYS A 87 9.78 -22.22 13.65
CA LYS A 87 8.89 -23.20 13.02
C LYS A 87 8.13 -24.07 14.03
N ALA A 88 8.73 -24.39 15.17
CA ALA A 88 8.08 -25.20 16.20
C ALA A 88 6.95 -24.42 16.88
N ARG A 89 7.07 -23.09 16.96
CA ARG A 89 6.10 -22.22 17.64
C ARG A 89 5.01 -21.69 16.72
N SER A 90 5.36 -21.26 15.51
CA SER A 90 4.42 -20.64 14.55
C SER A 90 3.76 -21.64 13.61
N ALA A 91 4.30 -22.85 13.47
CA ALA A 91 3.75 -23.95 12.68
C ALA A 91 3.33 -23.52 11.25
N LYS A 92 2.03 -23.35 11.01
CA LYS A 92 1.47 -22.98 9.70
C LYS A 92 1.69 -21.50 9.31
N PHE A 93 2.00 -20.65 10.28
CA PHE A 93 2.31 -19.23 10.05
C PHE A 93 3.82 -18.97 9.87
N TYR A 94 4.64 -20.02 9.95
CA TYR A 94 6.09 -19.92 9.94
C TYR A 94 6.63 -19.17 8.71
N CYS A 95 7.48 -18.18 8.98
CA CYS A 95 8.21 -17.44 7.97
C CYS A 95 9.64 -17.97 7.86
N ASP A 96 10.03 -18.43 6.67
CA ASP A 96 11.43 -18.69 6.35
C ASP A 96 12.11 -17.35 6.02
N GLU A 97 12.74 -16.73 7.03
CA GLU A 97 13.34 -15.40 6.93
C GLU A 97 14.28 -15.27 5.72
N ALA A 98 15.12 -16.29 5.47
CA ALA A 98 16.08 -16.24 4.38
C ALA A 98 15.39 -16.23 3.01
N LYS A 99 14.41 -17.11 2.81
CA LYS A 99 13.65 -17.17 1.55
C LYS A 99 12.82 -15.92 1.32
N HIS A 100 12.12 -15.44 2.36
CA HIS A 100 11.28 -14.27 2.23
C HIS A 100 12.11 -13.00 2.03
N SER A 101 13.24 -12.85 2.73
CA SER A 101 14.15 -11.73 2.51
C SER A 101 14.74 -11.70 1.10
N GLN A 102 15.07 -12.88 0.54
CA GLN A 102 15.53 -12.97 -0.85
C GLN A 102 14.43 -12.55 -1.84
N LEU A 103 13.18 -12.95 -1.59
CA LEU A 103 12.03 -12.52 -2.37
C LEU A 103 11.85 -11.00 -2.32
N LEU A 104 11.92 -10.41 -1.12
CA LEU A 104 11.82 -8.96 -0.94
C LEU A 104 12.94 -8.21 -1.66
N ALA A 105 14.19 -8.69 -1.57
CA ALA A 105 15.30 -8.10 -2.29
C ALA A 105 15.06 -8.10 -3.81
N LYS A 106 14.57 -9.21 -4.36
CA LYS A 106 14.19 -9.31 -5.78
C LYS A 106 13.11 -8.28 -6.14
N ARG A 107 12.04 -8.19 -5.33
CA ARG A 107 10.96 -7.21 -5.53
C ARG A 107 11.46 -5.77 -5.49
N CYS A 108 12.36 -5.44 -4.55
CA CYS A 108 13.01 -4.14 -4.51
C CYS A 108 13.76 -3.84 -5.82
N PHE A 109 14.52 -4.80 -6.35
CA PHE A 109 15.23 -4.60 -7.63
C PHE A 109 14.28 -4.42 -8.81
N GLU A 110 13.18 -5.17 -8.89
CA GLU A 110 12.14 -5.01 -9.90
C GLU A 110 11.53 -3.60 -9.84
N LEU A 111 11.13 -3.15 -8.64
CA LEU A 111 10.57 -1.81 -8.44
C LEU A 111 11.56 -0.70 -8.79
N MET A 112 12.84 -0.86 -8.43
CA MET A 112 13.89 0.10 -8.80
C MET A 112 14.09 0.13 -10.31
N GLN A 113 14.08 -1.03 -10.98
CA GLN A 113 14.21 -1.10 -12.43
C GLN A 113 13.04 -0.40 -13.13
N ASP A 114 11.81 -0.63 -12.69
CA ASP A 114 10.62 0.01 -13.27
C ASP A 114 10.64 1.53 -13.13
N GLN A 115 11.13 2.03 -11.98
CA GLN A 115 11.26 3.47 -11.72
C GLN A 115 12.41 4.12 -12.50
N LEU A 116 13.52 3.40 -12.68
CA LEU A 116 14.71 3.92 -13.37
C LEU A 116 14.65 3.76 -14.89
N ALA A 117 13.95 2.74 -15.39
CA ALA A 117 13.77 2.50 -16.82
C ALA A 117 12.67 3.37 -17.45
N ARG A 118 11.74 3.90 -16.64
CA ARG A 118 10.84 4.95 -17.10
C ARG A 118 11.62 6.26 -17.27
N PRO A 119 11.56 6.93 -18.44
CA PRO A 119 12.03 8.31 -18.54
C PRO A 119 11.25 9.12 -17.50
N ARG A 120 11.96 9.78 -16.58
CA ARG A 120 11.34 10.73 -15.65
C ARG A 120 10.60 11.77 -16.48
N ARG A 121 9.26 11.67 -16.57
CA ARG A 121 8.41 12.81 -16.91
C ARG A 121 8.44 13.70 -15.68
N SER A 122 9.52 14.47 -15.57
CA SER A 122 9.71 15.48 -14.54
C SER A 122 8.45 16.31 -14.39
N ASP A 123 8.02 16.46 -13.14
CA ASP A 123 7.37 17.63 -12.57
C ASP A 123 6.80 18.61 -13.59
N SER A 124 5.48 18.65 -13.62
CA SER A 124 4.72 19.75 -14.18
C SER A 124 5.22 21.08 -13.59
N LYS A 125 6.24 21.69 -14.20
CA LYS A 125 6.20 23.13 -14.43
C LYS A 125 4.97 23.34 -15.28
N VAL A 126 3.87 23.70 -14.63
CA VAL A 126 2.69 24.28 -15.26
C VAL A 126 3.20 25.44 -16.10
N ASN A 127 3.39 25.20 -17.39
CA ASN A 127 3.78 26.24 -18.32
C ASN A 127 2.50 27.01 -18.62
N LEU A 128 2.27 28.08 -17.86
CA LEU A 128 1.19 29.03 -18.06
C LEU A 128 1.50 29.88 -19.29
N ALA A 129 1.50 29.25 -20.47
CA ALA A 129 1.69 29.89 -21.76
C ALA A 129 0.75 29.23 -22.78
N ASN A 130 -0.54 29.19 -22.44
CA ASN A 130 -1.64 29.14 -23.41
C ASN A 130 -2.99 29.33 -22.70
N ALA A 131 -3.15 30.46 -22.02
CA ALA A 131 -4.46 31.03 -21.76
C ALA A 131 -4.76 32.03 -22.87
N VAL A 132 -5.09 31.52 -24.07
CA VAL A 132 -5.69 32.36 -25.10
C VAL A 132 -7.09 32.69 -24.64
N ILE A 133 -7.20 33.92 -24.14
CA ILE A 133 -8.41 34.64 -23.80
C ILE A 133 -9.34 34.63 -25.02
N ARG A 134 -10.39 33.82 -25.00
CA ARG A 134 -11.62 34.12 -25.74
C ARG A 134 -12.50 34.98 -24.84
N SER A 135 -12.19 36.26 -24.83
CA SER A 135 -13.06 37.33 -24.35
C SER A 135 -14.37 37.30 -25.15
N VAL A 136 -15.45 36.93 -24.48
CA VAL A 136 -16.82 37.23 -24.92
C VAL A 136 -17.02 38.74 -24.69
N PRO A 137 -17.30 39.56 -25.72
CA PRO A 137 -17.65 40.94 -25.47
C PRO A 137 -19.13 41.02 -25.10
N LEU A 138 -19.42 41.29 -23.83
CA LEU A 138 -20.69 41.85 -23.41
C LEU A 138 -20.65 43.36 -23.62
N GLY A 139 -21.34 43.82 -24.67
CA GLY A 139 -21.62 45.24 -24.92
C GLY A 139 -22.99 45.39 -25.58
N ARG A 140 -24.01 45.71 -24.79
CA ARG A 140 -25.27 46.35 -25.21
C ARG A 140 -25.07 47.88 -25.23
N PRO A 141 -26.05 48.76 -25.60
CA PRO A 141 -27.32 48.65 -26.33
C PRO A 141 -27.47 49.75 -27.44
N CYS A 142 -28.72 49.99 -27.90
CA CYS A 142 -29.23 51.12 -28.70
C CYS A 142 -29.08 50.94 -30.24
N ILE A 143 -30.05 51.18 -31.12
CA ILE A 143 -31.11 52.21 -31.19
C ILE A 143 -32.30 51.70 -32.04
N GLN A 144 -33.49 52.22 -31.72
CA GLN A 144 -34.72 52.40 -32.52
C GLN A 144 -34.52 52.59 -34.04
N GLU A 145 -35.37 52.02 -34.91
CA GLU A 145 -36.23 52.75 -35.89
C GLU A 145 -37.16 51.80 -36.69
N ARG A 146 -38.17 52.40 -37.31
CA ARG A 146 -39.50 51.95 -37.77
C ARG A 146 -39.54 51.65 -39.29
N ALA A 147 -40.70 51.14 -39.72
CA ALA A 147 -41.27 51.07 -41.10
C ALA A 147 -40.75 49.90 -41.97
N MET A 148 -41.60 49.15 -42.67
CA MET A 148 -42.83 49.51 -43.39
C MET A 148 -43.85 48.36 -43.35
#